data_AF-A0A7V4FYA6-F1
#
_entry.id   AF-A0A7V4FYA6-F1
#
_cell.length_a   1.000
_cell.length_b   1.000
_cell.length_c   1.000
_cell.angle_alpha   90.00
_cell.angle_beta   90.00
_cell.angle_gamma   90.00
#
_symmetry.space_group_name_H-M   'P 1'
#
loop_
_entity.id
_entity.type
_entity.pdbx_description
1 polymer ?
#
loop_
_entity_poly.entity_id
_entity_poly.type
_entity_poly.pdbx_seq_one_letter_code
_entity_poly.pdbx_strand_id
1 'polypeptide(L)'
;MKKASAKALCFTRVYLENWRNFTQAEVALQRRVFLIGPNASGKSNLLDVFRFLHDIVSVGGGFQDAVRKRGGVSKLRCLAARRNPDVAIRVGMGTEEEPLVWEYELRFTQDNRQRPLVQTERVLKLGAEIISRPDAKDSSDPERLTQTYLEQVYANQEFREVADFFSSVRYLHIVPQLVREPDRSVGKNNDPFGGDFLEQVARTSEKTQAARLRRIVDALRVAVPQLQALELWRDMRGTPHLRGKYEHWRAQGAWQTEEQFSDGTLRLMGLLWAMLDGTGPLLLEEPELSLHPEVVRYIPQMFARIQRRSGRQVLVSTHST
;
A
#
# COMPACT_ATOMS: atom_id res chain seq x y z
N MET A 1 -2.23 -0.39 31.39
CA MET A 1 -1.93 0.94 30.79
C MET A 1 -1.85 0.78 29.28
N LYS A 2 -2.76 1.43 28.54
CA LYS A 2 -2.73 1.46 27.07
C LYS A 2 -1.45 2.20 26.66
N LYS A 3 -0.49 1.52 26.02
CA LYS A 3 0.56 2.24 25.29
C LYS A 3 -0.17 3.14 24.29
N ALA A 4 -0.07 4.45 24.48
CA ALA A 4 -0.42 5.41 23.45
C ALA A 4 0.24 4.92 22.16
N SER A 5 -0.56 4.69 21.12
CA SER A 5 -0.03 4.40 19.79
C SER A 5 0.99 5.49 19.50
N ALA A 6 2.25 5.15 19.25
CA ALA A 6 3.17 6.06 18.58
C ALA A 6 2.40 6.64 17.38
N LYS A 7 2.34 7.97 17.26
CA LYS A 7 1.52 8.64 16.24
C LYS A 7 2.07 8.26 14.87
N ALA A 8 1.45 7.29 14.23
CA ALA A 8 1.89 6.83 12.92
C ALA A 8 1.68 7.95 11.91
N LEU A 9 2.74 8.30 11.18
CA LEU A 9 2.64 9.21 10.04
C LEU A 9 1.64 8.66 9.02
N CYS A 10 0.96 9.57 8.32
CA CYS A 10 0.12 9.28 7.17
C CYS A 10 0.35 10.34 6.08
N PHE A 11 0.03 10.01 4.83
CA PHE A 11 -0.04 10.99 3.77
C PHE A 11 -1.22 11.92 4.02
N THR A 12 -1.01 13.23 4.02
CA THR A 12 -2.06 14.23 4.23
C THR A 12 -2.39 15.02 2.97
N ARG A 13 -1.46 15.05 2.02
CA ARG A 13 -1.67 15.61 0.69
C ARG A 13 -0.77 14.96 -0.35
N VAL A 14 -1.22 14.98 -1.60
CA VAL A 14 -0.41 14.66 -2.78
C VAL A 14 -0.68 15.70 -3.87
N TYR A 15 0.39 16.19 -4.45
CA TYR A 15 0.40 17.04 -5.63
C TYR A 15 1.21 16.34 -6.72
N LEU A 16 0.65 16.32 -7.93
CA LEU A 16 1.24 15.69 -9.11
C LEU A 16 1.28 16.68 -10.25
N GLU A 17 2.35 16.60 -11.03
CA GLU A 17 2.50 17.29 -12.30
C GLU A 17 3.05 16.30 -13.32
N ASN A 18 2.39 16.21 -14.47
CA ASN A 18 2.76 15.35 -15.59
C ASN A 18 2.95 13.86 -15.24
N TRP A 19 2.29 13.35 -14.20
CA TRP A 19 2.31 11.93 -13.83
C TRP A 19 1.25 11.15 -14.61
N ARG A 20 1.66 10.34 -15.58
CA ARG A 20 0.86 9.43 -16.42
C ARG A 20 -0.33 10.11 -17.09
N ASN A 21 -1.52 10.07 -16.49
CA ASN A 21 -2.72 10.72 -17.05
C ASN A 21 -3.01 12.09 -16.42
N PHE A 22 -2.26 12.49 -15.39
CA PHE A 22 -2.42 13.76 -14.71
C PHE A 22 -1.49 14.80 -15.33
N THR A 23 -2.05 15.87 -15.91
CA THR A 23 -1.30 17.10 -16.20
C THR A 23 -0.96 17.82 -14.91
N GLN A 24 -1.96 17.97 -14.05
CA GLN A 24 -1.84 18.48 -12.70
C GLN A 24 -2.94 17.84 -11.83
N ALA A 25 -2.62 17.48 -10.59
CA ALA A 25 -3.62 17.03 -9.62
C ALA A 25 -3.16 17.39 -8.20
N GLU A 26 -4.08 17.86 -7.38
CA GLU A 26 -3.84 18.09 -5.95
C GLU A 26 -4.97 17.47 -5.15
N VAL A 27 -4.63 16.60 -4.19
CA VAL A 27 -5.60 15.82 -3.43
C VAL A 27 -5.22 15.87 -1.96
N ALA A 28 -6.16 16.33 -1.12
CA ALA A 28 -6.08 16.18 0.32
C ALA A 28 -6.44 14.73 0.72
N LEU A 29 -5.64 14.14 1.60
CA LEU A 29 -5.75 12.73 1.98
C LEU A 29 -6.10 12.62 3.46
N GLN A 30 -7.08 11.78 3.75
CA GLN A 30 -7.49 11.45 5.11
C GLN A 30 -6.97 10.06 5.50
N ARG A 31 -7.25 9.63 6.73
CA ARG A 31 -6.94 8.25 7.14
C ARG A 31 -7.65 7.21 6.29
N ARG A 32 -8.83 7.50 5.74
CA ARG A 32 -9.53 6.60 4.83
C ARG A 32 -9.93 7.36 3.58
N VAL A 33 -9.47 6.90 2.43
CA VAL A 33 -9.75 7.51 1.13
C VAL A 33 -10.33 6.45 0.21
N PHE A 34 -11.46 6.76 -0.42
CA PHE A 34 -12.02 5.98 -1.52
C PHE A 34 -11.90 6.79 -2.80
N LEU A 35 -11.10 6.31 -3.74
CA LEU A 35 -10.97 6.82 -5.09
C LEU A 35 -12.01 6.10 -5.94
N ILE A 36 -13.08 6.80 -6.28
CA ILE A 36 -14.21 6.26 -7.05
C ILE A 36 -14.16 6.85 -8.46
N GLY A 37 -14.38 6.02 -9.47
CA GLY A 37 -14.50 6.48 -10.85
C GLY A 37 -14.48 5.33 -11.85
N PRO A 38 -14.81 5.59 -13.13
CA PRO A 38 -14.82 4.57 -14.16
C PRO A 38 -13.42 4.00 -14.43
N ASN A 39 -13.36 2.90 -15.19
CA ASN A 39 -12.08 2.36 -15.65
C ASN A 39 -11.29 3.41 -16.45
N ALA A 40 -9.96 3.34 -16.35
CA ALA A 40 -9.04 4.29 -16.96
C ALA A 40 -9.15 5.77 -16.49
N SER A 41 -9.89 6.08 -15.42
CA SER A 41 -9.95 7.44 -14.85
C SER A 41 -8.69 7.91 -14.10
N GLY A 42 -7.69 7.03 -13.95
CA GLY A 42 -6.42 7.36 -13.27
C GLY A 42 -6.30 6.92 -11.81
N LYS A 43 -7.27 6.19 -11.26
CA LYS A 43 -7.23 5.69 -9.86
C LYS A 43 -5.95 4.89 -9.56
N SER A 44 -5.64 3.90 -10.40
CA SER A 44 -4.43 3.07 -10.26
C SER A 44 -3.16 3.89 -10.45
N ASN A 45 -3.19 4.91 -11.33
CA ASN A 45 -2.07 5.82 -11.52
C ASN A 45 -1.83 6.71 -10.30
N LEU A 46 -2.88 7.12 -9.58
CA LEU A 46 -2.75 7.84 -8.31
C LEU A 46 -2.17 6.94 -7.21
N LEU A 47 -2.64 5.69 -7.09
CA LEU A 47 -2.04 4.73 -6.14
C LEU A 47 -0.58 4.40 -6.50
N ASP A 48 -0.23 4.37 -7.79
CA ASP A 48 1.13 4.11 -8.28
C ASP A 48 2.15 5.15 -7.79
N VAL A 49 1.72 6.37 -7.46
CA VAL A 49 2.61 7.40 -6.88
C VAL A 49 3.21 6.92 -5.57
N PHE A 50 2.37 6.41 -4.67
CA PHE A 50 2.83 5.94 -3.36
C PHE A 50 3.64 4.65 -3.47
N ARG A 51 3.30 3.80 -4.46
CA ARG A 51 4.12 2.62 -4.81
C ARG A 51 5.48 3.04 -5.35
N PHE A 52 5.56 4.10 -6.15
CA PHE A 52 6.79 4.63 -6.69
C PHE A 52 7.72 5.17 -5.59
N LEU A 53 7.17 5.93 -4.63
CA LEU A 53 7.92 6.40 -3.46
C LEU A 53 8.45 5.23 -2.61
N HIS A 54 7.64 4.17 -2.44
CA HIS A 54 8.06 2.93 -1.78
C HIS A 54 9.19 2.20 -2.54
N ASP A 55 9.10 2.12 -3.87
CA ASP A 55 10.09 1.44 -4.70
C ASP A 55 11.45 2.15 -4.67
N ILE A 56 11.47 3.49 -4.51
CA ILE A 56 12.72 4.27 -4.37
C ILE A 56 13.50 3.83 -3.12
N VAL A 57 12.80 3.61 -2.00
CA VAL A 57 13.45 3.32 -0.69
C VAL A 57 13.53 1.83 -0.36
N SER A 58 12.94 0.98 -1.19
CA SER A 58 12.94 -0.47 -1.01
C SER A 58 14.33 -1.08 -1.16
N VAL A 59 14.59 -2.14 -0.40
CA VAL A 59 15.85 -2.92 -0.52
C VAL A 59 15.97 -3.49 -1.94
N GLY A 60 17.08 -3.19 -2.62
CA GLY A 60 17.28 -3.56 -4.02
C GLY A 60 16.42 -2.77 -5.01
N GLY A 61 15.76 -1.71 -4.55
CA GLY A 61 15.04 -0.75 -5.37
C GLY A 61 15.93 0.42 -5.80
N GLY A 62 15.41 1.63 -5.66
CA GLY A 62 16.11 2.87 -5.99
C GLY A 62 15.43 3.66 -7.11
N PHE A 63 15.81 4.92 -7.29
CA PHE A 63 15.15 5.83 -8.22
C PHE A 63 15.17 5.32 -9.67
N GLN A 64 16.33 4.89 -10.15
CA GLN A 64 16.46 4.36 -11.51
C GLN A 64 15.65 3.07 -11.68
N ASP A 65 15.66 2.18 -10.68
CA ASP A 65 14.91 0.93 -10.72
C ASP A 65 13.40 1.17 -10.68
N ALA A 66 12.93 2.06 -9.81
CA ALA A 66 11.53 2.46 -9.69
C ALA A 66 10.98 3.04 -11.00
N VAL A 67 11.79 3.84 -11.71
CA VAL A 67 11.46 4.35 -13.04
C VAL A 67 11.48 3.23 -14.09
N ARG A 68 12.50 2.37 -14.08
CA ARG A 68 12.65 1.26 -15.04
C ARG A 68 11.51 0.24 -14.94
N LYS A 69 11.08 -0.13 -13.73
CA LYS A 69 9.91 -0.99 -13.47
C LYS A 69 8.62 -0.46 -14.12
N ARG A 70 8.56 0.86 -14.38
CA ARG A 70 7.42 1.55 -15.00
C ARG A 70 7.64 1.84 -16.50
N GLY A 71 8.70 1.30 -17.09
CA GLY A 71 9.00 1.45 -18.51
C GLY A 71 9.69 2.77 -18.87
N GLY A 72 10.33 3.44 -17.91
CA GLY A 72 11.09 4.67 -18.14
C GLY A 72 10.27 5.95 -17.94
N VAL A 73 10.96 7.10 -17.90
CA VAL A 73 10.33 8.42 -17.69
C VAL A 73 9.31 8.73 -18.80
N SER A 74 9.56 8.29 -20.03
CA SER A 74 8.63 8.47 -21.16
C SER A 74 7.26 7.82 -20.95
N LYS A 75 7.17 6.71 -20.19
CA LYS A 75 5.90 6.05 -19.83
C LYS A 75 5.26 6.66 -18.57
N LEU A 76 6.08 7.22 -17.69
CA LEU A 76 5.64 7.95 -16.51
C LEU A 76 5.12 9.35 -16.85
N ARG A 77 5.62 9.98 -17.91
CA ARG A 77 5.24 11.33 -18.30
C ARG A 77 3.87 11.39 -18.94
N CYS A 78 3.12 12.43 -18.61
CA CYS A 78 1.84 12.68 -19.24
C CYS A 78 1.95 13.04 -20.72
N LEU A 79 1.16 12.38 -21.57
CA LEU A 79 1.14 12.62 -23.02
C LEU A 79 0.72 14.05 -23.38
N ALA A 80 -0.05 14.71 -22.52
CA ALA A 80 -0.46 16.10 -22.69
C ALA A 80 0.66 17.12 -22.35
N ALA A 81 1.73 16.69 -21.68
CA ALA A 81 2.84 17.52 -21.23
C ALA A 81 3.83 17.84 -22.37
N ARG A 82 3.44 18.76 -23.27
CA ARG A 82 4.24 19.09 -24.47
C ARG A 82 5.33 20.15 -24.26
N ARG A 83 5.17 21.05 -23.26
CA ARG A 83 6.06 22.21 -23.05
C ARG A 83 7.06 22.01 -21.93
N ASN A 84 6.59 21.53 -20.78
CA ASN A 84 7.44 21.13 -19.65
C ASN A 84 7.31 19.62 -19.49
N PRO A 85 8.32 18.82 -19.87
CA PRO A 85 8.25 17.37 -19.81
C PRO A 85 8.51 16.81 -18.40
N ASP A 86 8.88 17.65 -17.44
CA ASP A 86 9.28 17.18 -16.12
C ASP A 86 8.09 16.61 -15.37
N VAL A 87 8.35 15.48 -14.69
CA VAL A 87 7.39 14.81 -13.83
C VAL A 87 7.66 15.28 -12.40
N ALA A 88 6.63 15.76 -11.71
CA ALA A 88 6.75 16.20 -10.32
C ALA A 88 5.78 15.47 -9.40
N ILE A 89 6.28 15.08 -8.23
CA ILE A 89 5.53 14.49 -7.13
C ILE A 89 5.87 15.29 -5.89
N ARG A 90 4.85 15.80 -5.20
CA ARG A 90 5.00 16.41 -3.88
C ARG A 90 4.01 15.79 -2.92
N VAL A 91 4.48 15.29 -1.79
CA VAL A 91 3.65 14.67 -0.76
C VAL A 91 3.85 15.37 0.58
N GLY A 92 2.75 15.58 1.29
CA GLY A 92 2.78 16.01 2.69
C GLY A 92 2.46 14.83 3.60
N MET A 93 3.13 14.78 4.73
CA MET A 93 3.00 13.72 5.72
C MET A 93 2.84 14.33 7.11
N GLY A 94 2.00 13.71 7.92
CA GLY A 94 1.73 14.21 9.26
C GLY A 94 1.00 13.20 10.12
N THR A 95 0.54 13.67 11.27
CA THR A 95 -0.24 12.94 12.25
C THR A 95 -1.63 13.56 12.38
N GLU A 96 -2.50 13.00 13.23
CA GLU A 96 -3.81 13.60 13.50
C GLU A 96 -3.72 14.96 14.19
N GLU A 97 -2.66 15.22 14.97
CA GLU A 97 -2.48 16.48 15.70
C GLU A 97 -1.71 17.51 14.88
N GLU A 98 -0.70 17.04 14.14
CA GLU A 98 0.13 17.87 13.26
C GLU A 98 0.01 17.35 11.82
N PRO A 99 -0.93 17.88 11.01
CA PRO A 99 -1.23 17.31 9.69
C PRO A 99 -0.13 17.53 8.65
N LEU A 100 0.88 18.36 8.94
CA LEU A 100 1.99 18.63 8.03
C LEU A 100 3.30 18.75 8.81
N VAL A 101 3.89 17.59 9.11
CA VAL A 101 5.20 17.50 9.77
C VAL A 101 6.31 17.48 8.73
N TRP A 102 6.11 16.72 7.65
CA TRP A 102 7.09 16.53 6.60
C TRP A 102 6.51 16.85 5.22
N GLU A 103 7.34 17.39 4.36
CA GLU A 103 7.07 17.51 2.94
C GLU A 103 8.22 16.93 2.15
N TYR A 104 7.90 16.16 1.12
CA TYR A 104 8.86 15.62 0.17
C TYR A 104 8.44 16.01 -1.24
N GLU A 105 9.34 16.63 -1.99
CA GLU A 105 9.17 16.97 -3.39
C GLU A 105 10.25 16.30 -4.22
N LEU A 106 9.84 15.65 -5.31
CA LEU A 106 10.72 15.08 -6.32
C LEU A 106 10.22 15.50 -7.70
N ARG A 107 11.06 16.24 -8.43
CA ARG A 107 10.91 16.53 -9.85
C ARG A 107 12.02 15.85 -10.62
N PHE A 108 11.68 15.20 -11.73
CA PHE A 108 12.65 14.51 -12.54
C PHE A 108 12.30 14.53 -14.03
N THR A 109 13.33 14.32 -14.83
CA THR A 109 13.28 14.26 -16.29
C THR A 109 14.12 13.09 -16.78
N GLN A 110 14.37 13.00 -18.08
CA GLN A 110 15.31 12.02 -18.65
C GLN A 110 16.36 12.70 -19.52
N ASP A 111 17.57 12.13 -19.57
CA ASP A 111 18.62 12.55 -20.50
C ASP A 111 18.39 12.01 -21.92
N ASN A 112 19.30 12.33 -22.84
CA ASN A 112 19.26 11.85 -24.23
C ASN A 112 19.37 10.33 -24.37
N ARG A 113 19.88 9.64 -23.33
CA ARG A 113 19.98 8.18 -23.25
C ARG A 113 18.78 7.58 -22.50
N GLN A 114 17.75 8.38 -22.23
CA GLN A 114 16.55 8.00 -21.47
C GLN A 114 16.83 7.60 -20.01
N ARG A 115 17.99 7.97 -19.46
CA ARG A 115 18.28 7.78 -18.03
C ARG A 115 17.52 8.82 -17.22
N PRO A 116 16.85 8.43 -16.12
CA PRO A 116 16.14 9.39 -15.28
C PRO A 116 17.13 10.29 -14.53
N LEU A 117 16.83 11.59 -14.47
CA LEU A 117 17.62 12.59 -13.78
C LEU A 117 16.74 13.43 -12.86
N VAL A 118 17.17 13.57 -11.61
CA VAL A 118 16.57 14.47 -10.63
C VAL A 118 16.80 15.92 -11.08
N GLN A 119 15.70 16.68 -11.20
CA GLN A 119 15.70 18.12 -11.46
C GLN A 119 15.46 18.92 -10.18
N THR A 120 14.72 18.35 -9.23
CA THR A 120 14.52 18.93 -7.91
C THR A 120 14.27 17.80 -6.93
N GLU A 121 14.96 17.83 -5.79
CA GLU A 121 14.63 17.02 -4.63
C GLU A 121 14.66 17.93 -3.40
N ARG A 122 13.55 18.01 -2.69
CA ARG A 122 13.41 18.89 -1.51
C ARG A 122 12.72 18.15 -0.38
N VAL A 123 13.21 18.36 0.84
CA VAL A 123 12.58 17.88 2.05
C VAL A 123 12.44 19.02 3.04
N LEU A 124 11.21 19.24 3.51
CA LEU A 124 10.92 20.22 4.55
C LEU A 124 10.40 19.50 5.80
N LYS A 125 10.80 20.00 6.97
CA LYS A 125 10.26 19.60 8.27
C LYS A 125 9.64 20.81 8.95
N LEU A 126 8.34 20.78 9.21
CA LEU A 126 7.59 21.90 9.81
C LEU A 126 7.86 23.24 9.08
N GLY A 127 7.96 23.19 7.76
CA GLY A 127 8.25 24.34 6.90
C GLY A 127 9.73 24.74 6.80
N ALA A 128 10.62 24.20 7.63
CA ALA A 128 12.06 24.40 7.52
C ALA A 128 12.66 23.48 6.46
N GLU A 129 13.47 24.01 5.55
CA GLU A 129 14.13 23.24 4.51
C GLU A 129 15.30 22.44 5.11
N ILE A 130 15.24 21.11 4.98
CA ILE A 130 16.28 20.18 5.42
C ILE A 130 17.27 19.92 4.28
N ILE A 131 16.72 19.66 3.09
CA ILE A 131 17.51 19.55 1.86
C ILE A 131 16.78 20.24 0.71
N SER A 132 17.58 20.80 -0.21
CA SER A 132 17.13 21.28 -1.50
C SER A 132 18.26 21.15 -2.49
N ARG A 133 18.00 20.39 -3.56
CA ARG A 133 18.99 20.12 -4.60
C ARG A 133 18.33 20.10 -5.99
N PRO A 134 19.09 20.32 -7.08
CA PRO A 134 20.56 20.28 -7.20
C PRO A 134 21.34 21.30 -6.37
N ASP A 135 22.47 20.89 -5.78
CA ASP A 135 23.42 21.75 -5.05
C ASP A 135 24.73 21.97 -5.81
N ALA A 136 25.70 22.69 -5.21
CA ALA A 136 27.01 22.93 -5.83
C ALA A 136 27.78 21.63 -6.12
N LYS A 137 27.56 20.58 -5.30
CA LYS A 137 28.20 19.28 -5.51
C LYS A 137 27.55 18.53 -6.67
N ASP A 138 26.25 18.69 -6.90
CA ASP A 138 25.56 18.16 -8.10
C ASP A 138 26.02 18.82 -9.38
N SER A 139 26.40 20.10 -9.29
CA SER A 139 27.00 20.82 -10.42
C SER A 139 28.41 20.30 -10.74
N SER A 140 29.20 19.95 -9.72
CA SER A 140 30.54 19.37 -9.90
C SER A 140 30.51 17.89 -10.30
N ASP A 141 29.48 17.15 -9.88
CA ASP A 141 29.30 15.73 -10.17
C ASP A 141 27.84 15.46 -10.57
N PRO A 142 27.49 15.61 -11.86
CA PRO A 142 26.14 15.40 -12.36
C PRO A 142 25.63 13.95 -12.22
N GLU A 143 26.50 12.96 -12.03
CA GLU A 143 26.07 11.57 -11.83
C GLU A 143 25.29 11.41 -10.51
N ARG A 144 25.48 12.33 -9.55
CA ARG A 144 24.67 12.39 -8.32
C ARG A 144 23.18 12.61 -8.60
N LEU A 145 22.81 13.24 -9.72
CA LEU A 145 21.41 13.46 -10.10
C LEU A 145 20.74 12.21 -10.66
N THR A 146 21.47 11.12 -10.88
CA THR A 146 20.90 9.83 -11.26
C THR A 146 20.30 9.09 -10.05
N GLN A 147 20.46 9.64 -8.84
CA GLN A 147 19.97 9.09 -7.58
C GLN A 147 19.35 10.19 -6.72
N THR A 148 18.37 9.78 -5.93
CA THR A 148 17.77 10.57 -4.85
C THR A 148 18.66 10.53 -3.61
N TYR A 149 18.64 11.57 -2.79
CA TYR A 149 19.19 11.49 -1.43
C TYR A 149 18.35 10.56 -0.55
N LEU A 150 17.06 10.41 -0.86
CA LEU A 150 16.15 9.51 -0.16
C LEU A 150 16.66 8.07 -0.05
N GLU A 151 17.24 7.53 -1.14
CA GLU A 151 17.78 6.15 -1.18
C GLU A 151 19.21 6.04 -0.59
N GLN A 152 19.88 7.16 -0.30
CA GLN A 152 21.26 7.18 0.17
C GLN A 152 21.32 7.30 1.70
N VAL A 153 21.85 6.25 2.37
CA VAL A 153 21.89 6.15 3.85
C VAL A 153 22.58 7.33 4.53
N TYR A 154 23.64 7.88 3.92
CA TYR A 154 24.34 9.05 4.46
C TYR A 154 23.56 10.34 4.24
N ALA A 155 22.98 10.53 3.07
CA ALA A 155 22.28 11.76 2.71
C ALA A 155 20.92 11.88 3.43
N ASN A 156 20.25 10.77 3.72
CA ASN A 156 18.93 10.77 4.37
C ASN A 156 18.97 10.86 5.90
N GLN A 157 20.13 11.04 6.54
CA GLN A 157 20.25 11.00 8.02
C GLN A 157 19.25 11.93 8.73
N GLU A 158 19.11 13.17 8.26
CA GLU A 158 18.26 14.19 8.91
C GLU A 158 16.76 13.99 8.64
N PHE A 159 16.40 13.24 7.60
CA PHE A 159 15.01 12.99 7.19
C PHE A 159 14.69 11.51 7.01
N ARG A 160 15.44 10.62 7.69
CA ARG A 160 15.31 9.16 7.55
C ARG A 160 13.89 8.67 7.84
N GLU A 161 13.20 9.37 8.73
CA GLU A 161 11.79 9.13 9.03
C GLU A 161 10.89 9.14 7.77
N VAL A 162 11.19 9.99 6.78
CA VAL A 162 10.49 10.03 5.49
C VAL A 162 10.74 8.76 4.67
N ALA A 163 12.01 8.32 4.60
CA ALA A 163 12.37 7.09 3.90
C ALA A 163 11.76 5.85 4.58
N ASP A 164 11.84 5.79 5.91
CA ASP A 164 11.23 4.74 6.72
C ASP A 164 9.70 4.72 6.52
N PHE A 165 9.06 5.89 6.49
CA PHE A 165 7.63 6.02 6.21
C PHE A 165 7.26 5.50 4.81
N PHE A 166 7.98 5.88 3.75
CA PHE A 166 7.71 5.37 2.40
C PHE A 166 7.97 3.85 2.29
N SER A 167 8.99 3.34 2.98
CA SER A 167 9.26 1.89 3.00
C SER A 167 8.13 1.11 3.68
N SER A 168 7.38 1.75 4.58
CA SER A 168 6.24 1.15 5.29
C SER A 168 4.95 1.07 4.46
N VAL A 169 4.90 1.74 3.30
CA VAL A 169 3.74 1.70 2.39
C VAL A 169 3.56 0.27 1.86
N ARG A 170 2.33 -0.22 1.92
CA ARG A 170 1.98 -1.57 1.46
C ARG A 170 0.91 -1.50 0.39
N TYR A 171 1.14 -2.16 -0.74
CA TYR A 171 0.15 -2.35 -1.80
C TYR A 171 -0.37 -3.79 -1.79
N LEU A 172 -1.68 -3.96 -1.99
CA LEU A 172 -2.32 -5.27 -1.97
C LEU A 172 -3.44 -5.37 -3.00
N HIS A 173 -3.37 -6.43 -3.80
CA HIS A 173 -4.40 -6.89 -4.73
C HIS A 173 -4.48 -8.42 -4.63
N ILE A 174 -5.20 -8.93 -3.62
CA ILE A 174 -5.26 -10.37 -3.35
C ILE A 174 -5.84 -11.12 -4.57
N VAL A 175 -5.11 -12.15 -5.01
CA VAL A 175 -5.54 -13.11 -6.02
C VAL A 175 -5.82 -14.44 -5.32
N PRO A 176 -7.09 -14.85 -5.15
CA PRO A 176 -7.46 -16.04 -4.37
C PRO A 176 -6.75 -17.33 -4.81
N GLN A 177 -6.48 -17.48 -6.11
CA GLN A 177 -5.76 -18.63 -6.66
C GLN A 177 -4.35 -18.76 -6.08
N LEU A 178 -3.63 -17.64 -5.89
CA LEU A 178 -2.30 -17.64 -5.30
C LEU A 178 -2.32 -17.91 -3.79
N VAL A 179 -3.42 -17.54 -3.12
CA VAL A 179 -3.61 -17.84 -1.70
C VAL A 179 -3.83 -19.34 -1.47
N ARG A 180 -4.52 -20.02 -2.39
CA ARG A 180 -4.78 -21.48 -2.32
C ARG A 180 -3.55 -22.33 -2.63
N GLU A 181 -2.50 -21.75 -3.19
CA GLU A 181 -1.28 -22.45 -3.59
C GLU A 181 -0.07 -21.98 -2.74
N PRO A 182 -0.06 -22.24 -1.41
CA PRO A 182 0.97 -21.72 -0.51
C PRO A 182 2.40 -22.16 -0.90
N ASP A 183 2.54 -23.35 -1.51
CA ASP A 183 3.82 -23.87 -1.99
C ASP A 183 4.48 -23.00 -3.08
N ARG A 184 3.70 -22.20 -3.82
CA ARG A 184 4.23 -21.29 -4.85
C ARG A 184 4.80 -19.99 -4.29
N SER A 185 4.65 -19.78 -2.99
CA SER A 185 4.97 -18.51 -2.32
C SER A 185 6.13 -18.62 -1.36
N VAL A 186 6.81 -19.78 -1.32
CA VAL A 186 8.00 -20.00 -0.51
C VAL A 186 9.07 -18.95 -0.85
N GLY A 187 9.51 -18.21 0.18
CA GLY A 187 10.53 -17.17 0.05
C GLY A 187 10.02 -15.79 -0.38
N LYS A 188 8.72 -15.63 -0.72
CA LYS A 188 8.13 -14.31 -0.96
C LYS A 188 7.72 -13.66 0.36
N ASN A 189 8.12 -12.42 0.57
CA ASN A 189 7.71 -11.61 1.72
C ASN A 189 6.92 -10.40 1.25
N ASN A 190 5.74 -10.19 1.86
CA ASN A 190 4.81 -9.12 1.53
C ASN A 190 4.38 -9.14 0.05
N ASP A 191 4.02 -10.32 -0.48
CA ASP A 191 3.57 -10.47 -1.87
C ASP A 191 2.31 -9.60 -2.08
N PRO A 192 2.35 -8.62 -3.01
CA PRO A 192 1.19 -7.80 -3.35
C PRO A 192 -0.05 -8.60 -3.75
N PHE A 193 0.13 -9.83 -4.25
CA PHE A 193 -0.97 -10.66 -4.73
C PHE A 193 -1.47 -11.67 -3.69
N GLY A 194 -0.91 -11.65 -2.47
CA GLY A 194 -1.38 -12.46 -1.36
C GLY A 194 -0.87 -13.90 -1.34
N GLY A 195 0.10 -14.26 -2.18
CA GLY A 195 0.66 -15.61 -2.17
C GLY A 195 1.22 -16.04 -0.81
N ASP A 196 1.80 -15.11 -0.06
CA ASP A 196 2.34 -15.35 1.29
C ASP A 196 1.32 -15.10 2.41
N PHE A 197 0.03 -14.92 2.10
CA PHE A 197 -1.01 -14.59 3.09
C PHE A 197 -1.09 -15.61 4.24
N LEU A 198 -1.15 -16.90 3.92
CA LEU A 198 -1.25 -17.95 4.94
C LEU A 198 -0.01 -17.99 5.83
N GLU A 199 1.17 -17.78 5.26
CA GLU A 199 2.43 -17.71 6.01
C GLU A 199 2.48 -16.45 6.90
N GLN A 200 1.96 -15.31 6.43
CA GLN A 200 1.82 -14.11 7.26
C GLN A 200 0.91 -14.34 8.46
N VAL A 201 -0.19 -15.07 8.27
CA VAL A 201 -1.07 -15.48 9.38
C VAL A 201 -0.31 -16.41 10.33
N ALA A 202 0.45 -17.35 9.79
CA ALA A 202 1.17 -18.37 10.55
C ALA A 202 2.36 -17.85 11.37
N ARG A 203 3.11 -16.87 10.85
CA ARG A 203 4.24 -16.24 11.55
C ARG A 203 3.82 -15.29 12.67
N THR A 204 2.53 -14.95 12.74
CA THR A 204 1.99 -14.05 13.77
C THR A 204 1.80 -14.81 15.08
N SER A 205 2.24 -14.23 16.20
CA SER A 205 2.04 -14.82 17.53
C SER A 205 0.60 -15.27 17.77
N GLU A 206 0.39 -16.45 18.36
CA GLU A 206 -0.93 -17.08 18.52
C GLU A 206 -1.98 -16.13 19.13
N LYS A 207 -1.60 -15.38 20.18
CA LYS A 207 -2.48 -14.41 20.83
C LYS A 207 -2.93 -13.30 19.87
N THR A 208 -2.01 -12.78 19.05
CA THR A 208 -2.30 -11.72 18.07
C THR A 208 -3.09 -12.28 16.90
N GLN A 209 -2.72 -13.46 16.42
CA GLN A 209 -3.40 -14.19 15.36
C GLN A 209 -4.86 -14.46 15.72
N ALA A 210 -5.13 -15.08 16.87
CA ALA A 210 -6.48 -15.34 17.36
C ALA A 210 -7.29 -14.05 17.59
N ALA A 211 -6.65 -12.95 18.02
CA ALA A 211 -7.32 -11.66 18.14
C ALA A 211 -7.66 -11.04 16.78
N ARG A 212 -6.80 -11.19 15.77
CA ARG A 212 -7.03 -10.69 14.41
C ARG A 212 -8.10 -11.51 13.69
N LEU A 213 -8.01 -12.85 13.73
CA LEU A 213 -8.99 -13.75 13.11
C LEU A 213 -10.40 -13.51 13.67
N ARG A 214 -10.56 -13.36 14.99
CA ARG A 214 -11.86 -12.99 15.59
C ARG A 214 -12.40 -11.66 15.06
N ARG A 215 -11.55 -10.64 14.90
CA ARG A 215 -11.96 -9.34 14.35
C ARG A 215 -12.36 -9.44 12.87
N ILE A 216 -11.67 -10.28 12.11
CA ILE A 216 -11.98 -10.54 10.71
C ILE A 216 -13.35 -11.21 10.61
N VAL A 217 -13.62 -12.25 11.41
CA VAL A 217 -14.94 -12.88 11.49
C VAL A 217 -16.02 -11.84 11.85
N ASP A 218 -15.80 -11.02 12.88
CA ASP A 218 -16.74 -9.97 13.30
C ASP A 218 -17.02 -8.91 12.22
N ALA A 219 -16.05 -8.62 11.36
CA ALA A 219 -16.22 -7.72 10.23
C ALA A 219 -16.97 -8.43 9.09
N LEU A 220 -16.58 -9.67 8.77
CA LEU A 220 -17.14 -10.47 7.69
C LEU A 220 -18.60 -10.87 7.93
N ARG A 221 -19.08 -10.95 9.18
CA ARG A 221 -20.47 -11.32 9.50
C ARG A 221 -21.53 -10.56 8.71
N VAL A 222 -21.26 -9.32 8.31
CA VAL A 222 -22.21 -8.52 7.51
C VAL A 222 -22.32 -9.03 6.06
N ALA A 223 -21.25 -9.61 5.54
CA ALA A 223 -21.16 -10.16 4.18
C ALA A 223 -21.36 -11.69 4.11
N VAL A 224 -20.91 -12.41 5.14
CA VAL A 224 -20.91 -13.88 5.23
C VAL A 224 -21.42 -14.26 6.62
N PRO A 225 -22.73 -14.13 6.87
CA PRO A 225 -23.30 -14.31 8.22
C PRO A 225 -23.14 -15.73 8.75
N GLN A 226 -23.03 -16.73 7.86
CA GLN A 226 -22.86 -18.13 8.25
C GLN A 226 -21.44 -18.42 8.79
N LEU A 227 -20.45 -17.55 8.59
CA LEU A 227 -19.08 -17.78 9.08
C LEU A 227 -18.99 -17.49 10.58
N GLN A 228 -18.78 -18.54 11.38
CA GLN A 228 -18.76 -18.49 12.84
C GLN A 228 -17.36 -18.33 13.44
N ALA A 229 -16.35 -18.96 12.83
CA ALA A 229 -14.97 -18.96 13.33
C ALA A 229 -13.96 -19.16 12.20
N LEU A 230 -12.72 -18.72 12.43
CA LEU A 230 -11.55 -19.01 11.59
C LEU A 230 -10.42 -19.56 12.46
N GLU A 231 -9.75 -20.58 11.95
CA GLU A 231 -8.62 -21.24 12.60
C GLU A 231 -7.52 -21.50 11.60
N LEU A 232 -6.28 -21.23 12.00
CA LEU A 232 -5.11 -21.68 11.28
C LEU A 232 -4.67 -23.03 11.84
N TRP A 233 -4.26 -23.93 10.95
CA TRP A 233 -3.60 -25.19 11.31
C TRP A 233 -2.42 -25.43 10.36
N ARG A 234 -1.54 -26.37 10.71
CA ARG A 234 -0.45 -26.81 9.82
C ARG A 234 -0.65 -28.28 9.47
N ASP A 235 -0.41 -28.64 8.22
CA ASP A 235 -0.46 -30.03 7.78
C ASP A 235 0.76 -30.84 8.26
N MET A 236 0.84 -32.12 7.87
CA MET A 236 1.98 -32.98 8.22
C MET A 236 3.32 -32.49 7.66
N ARG A 237 3.31 -31.65 6.62
CA ARG A 237 4.50 -31.04 6.02
C ARG A 237 4.87 -29.71 6.68
N GLY A 238 4.02 -29.22 7.60
CA GLY A 238 4.18 -27.93 8.24
C GLY A 238 3.61 -26.77 7.43
N THR A 239 2.95 -27.01 6.30
CA THR A 239 2.34 -25.97 5.46
C THR A 239 1.13 -25.38 6.19
N PRO A 240 1.01 -24.04 6.30
CA PRO A 240 -0.11 -23.40 6.99
C PRO A 240 -1.38 -23.39 6.12
N HIS A 241 -2.51 -23.72 6.75
CA HIS A 241 -3.83 -23.77 6.15
C HIS A 241 -4.85 -23.01 7.00
N LEU A 242 -5.87 -22.42 6.37
CA LEU A 242 -6.89 -21.62 7.03
C LEU A 242 -8.27 -22.27 6.84
N ARG A 243 -8.91 -22.65 7.94
CA ARG A 243 -10.26 -23.22 7.91
C ARG A 243 -11.29 -22.34 8.62
N GLY A 244 -12.52 -22.39 8.12
CA GLY A 244 -13.65 -21.61 8.61
C GLY A 244 -14.78 -22.52 9.05
N LYS A 245 -15.37 -22.24 10.21
CA LYS A 245 -16.56 -22.94 10.69
C LYS A 245 -17.79 -22.24 10.16
N TYR A 246 -18.61 -22.94 9.38
CA TYR A 246 -19.87 -22.42 8.87
C TYR A 246 -21.07 -22.96 9.65
N GLU A 247 -22.06 -22.10 9.84
CA GLU A 247 -23.37 -22.51 10.33
C GLU A 247 -24.01 -23.44 9.29
N HIS A 248 -24.33 -24.66 9.74
CA HIS A 248 -24.91 -25.69 8.90
C HIS A 248 -26.11 -26.27 9.61
N TRP A 249 -27.13 -26.68 8.85
CA TRP A 249 -28.32 -27.34 9.40
C TRP A 249 -28.02 -28.69 10.08
N ARG A 250 -26.83 -29.27 9.86
CA ARG A 250 -26.33 -30.46 10.56
C ARG A 250 -25.51 -30.04 11.80
N ALA A 251 -25.73 -30.73 12.92
CA ALA A 251 -25.20 -30.38 14.25
C ALA A 251 -23.67 -30.24 14.36
N GLN A 252 -22.90 -30.80 13.43
CA GLN A 252 -21.48 -30.51 13.27
C GLN A 252 -21.30 -29.58 12.07
N GLY A 253 -21.17 -28.28 12.35
CA GLY A 253 -20.88 -27.27 11.32
C GLY A 253 -19.70 -27.70 10.45
N ALA A 254 -19.91 -27.75 9.14
CA ALA A 254 -18.88 -28.18 8.21
C ALA A 254 -17.72 -27.16 8.24
N TRP A 255 -16.56 -27.61 8.70
CA TRP A 255 -15.32 -26.86 8.51
C TRP A 255 -14.98 -26.86 7.03
N GLN A 256 -14.73 -25.67 6.49
CA GLN A 256 -14.29 -25.48 5.11
C GLN A 256 -12.86 -24.96 5.11
N THR A 257 -12.01 -25.43 4.21
CA THR A 257 -10.64 -24.92 4.03
C THR A 257 -10.60 -23.77 3.04
N GLU A 258 -9.44 -23.11 2.91
CA GLU A 258 -9.20 -22.05 1.95
C GLU A 258 -9.46 -22.45 0.48
N GLU A 259 -9.34 -23.74 0.16
CA GLU A 259 -9.67 -24.30 -1.15
C GLU A 259 -11.18 -24.23 -1.43
N GLN A 260 -12.00 -24.31 -0.38
CA GLN A 260 -13.46 -24.35 -0.46
C GLN A 260 -14.11 -22.98 -0.29
N PHE A 261 -13.40 -21.99 0.24
CA PHE A 261 -13.93 -20.62 0.35
C PHE A 261 -14.18 -20.01 -1.03
N SER A 262 -15.22 -19.19 -1.14
CA SER A 262 -15.41 -18.37 -2.33
C SER A 262 -14.23 -17.41 -2.53
N ASP A 263 -13.90 -17.10 -3.79
CA ASP A 263 -12.84 -16.16 -4.16
C ASP A 263 -12.99 -14.82 -3.42
N GLY A 264 -14.22 -14.31 -3.35
CA GLY A 264 -14.57 -13.11 -2.63
C GLY A 264 -14.30 -13.18 -1.12
N THR A 265 -14.67 -14.30 -0.48
CA THR A 265 -14.43 -14.53 0.95
C THR A 265 -12.93 -14.52 1.26
N LEU A 266 -12.13 -15.25 0.48
CA LEU A 266 -10.69 -15.35 0.69
C LEU A 266 -9.99 -14.00 0.44
N ARG A 267 -10.44 -13.26 -0.59
CA ARG A 267 -9.99 -11.88 -0.84
C ARG A 267 -10.28 -10.97 0.35
N LEU A 268 -11.52 -10.94 0.84
CA LEU A 268 -11.87 -10.10 2.00
C LEU A 268 -11.07 -10.48 3.25
N MET A 269 -10.85 -11.77 3.51
CA MET A 269 -10.00 -12.22 4.62
C MET A 269 -8.58 -11.64 4.51
N GLY A 270 -7.96 -11.74 3.33
CA GLY A 270 -6.63 -11.20 3.06
C GLY A 270 -6.55 -9.68 3.24
N LEU A 271 -7.54 -8.95 2.69
CA LEU A 271 -7.64 -7.50 2.81
C LEU A 271 -7.80 -7.06 4.27
N LEU A 272 -8.72 -7.66 5.02
CA LEU A 272 -9.00 -7.32 6.42
C LEU A 272 -7.81 -7.69 7.33
N TRP A 273 -7.10 -8.77 7.02
CA TRP A 273 -5.85 -9.10 7.71
C TRP A 273 -4.78 -8.04 7.50
N ALA A 274 -4.55 -7.63 6.26
CA ALA A 274 -3.57 -6.59 5.95
C ALA A 274 -3.91 -5.26 6.63
N MET A 275 -5.18 -4.89 6.76
CA MET A 275 -5.58 -3.70 7.52
C MET A 275 -5.23 -3.76 9.03
N LEU A 276 -5.07 -4.96 9.58
CA LEU A 276 -4.65 -5.21 10.97
C LEU A 276 -3.13 -5.43 11.11
N ASP A 277 -2.40 -5.58 10.00
CA ASP A 277 -1.01 -5.99 9.96
C ASP A 277 -0.06 -4.95 9.36
N GLY A 278 0.52 -4.14 10.24
CA GLY A 278 1.44 -3.04 9.90
C GLY A 278 0.93 -1.68 10.35
N THR A 279 1.78 -0.66 10.23
CA THR A 279 1.52 0.72 10.69
C THR A 279 1.46 1.73 9.55
N GLY A 280 2.20 1.50 8.46
CA GLY A 280 2.26 2.39 7.30
C GLY A 280 1.00 2.40 6.44
N PRO A 281 0.88 3.28 5.44
CA PRO A 281 -0.28 3.36 4.55
C PRO A 281 -0.54 2.03 3.82
N LEU A 282 -1.81 1.66 3.68
CA LEU A 282 -2.28 0.50 2.92
C LEU A 282 -3.01 0.96 1.67
N LEU A 283 -2.53 0.53 0.50
CA LEU A 283 -3.13 0.78 -0.80
C LEU A 283 -3.88 -0.49 -1.23
N LEU A 284 -5.19 -0.37 -1.40
CA LEU A 284 -6.08 -1.45 -1.81
C LEU A 284 -6.66 -1.15 -3.19
N GLU A 285 -6.50 -2.08 -4.11
CA GLU A 285 -7.02 -1.94 -5.47
C GLU A 285 -8.14 -2.94 -5.72
N GLU A 286 -9.31 -2.39 -6.08
CA GLU A 286 -10.52 -3.14 -6.43
C GLU A 286 -10.89 -4.21 -5.38
N PRO A 287 -11.10 -3.82 -4.10
CA PRO A 287 -11.50 -4.76 -3.07
C PRO A 287 -12.83 -5.46 -3.36
N GLU A 288 -13.66 -4.90 -4.24
CA GLU A 288 -14.93 -5.44 -4.72
C GLU A 288 -14.79 -6.62 -5.70
N LEU A 289 -13.61 -6.82 -6.30
CA LEU A 289 -13.50 -7.74 -7.43
C LEU A 289 -13.75 -9.18 -6.97
N SER A 290 -14.58 -9.91 -7.74
CA SER A 290 -15.12 -11.25 -7.40
C SER A 290 -16.10 -11.29 -6.23
N LEU A 291 -16.64 -10.15 -5.76
CA LEU A 291 -17.72 -10.10 -4.76
C LEU A 291 -19.09 -9.92 -5.40
N HIS A 292 -20.10 -10.51 -4.75
CA HIS A 292 -21.50 -10.24 -5.08
C HIS A 292 -21.84 -8.77 -4.75
N PRO A 293 -22.66 -8.05 -5.55
CA PRO A 293 -22.96 -6.63 -5.34
C PRO A 293 -23.49 -6.30 -3.93
N GLU A 294 -24.33 -7.16 -3.35
CA GLU A 294 -24.81 -6.98 -1.96
C GLU A 294 -23.66 -6.99 -0.94
N VAL A 295 -22.58 -7.74 -1.17
CA VAL A 295 -21.40 -7.76 -0.30
C VAL A 295 -20.58 -6.46 -0.46
N VAL A 296 -20.48 -5.93 -1.67
CA VAL A 296 -19.74 -4.68 -1.96
C VAL A 296 -20.27 -3.52 -1.11
N ARG A 297 -21.59 -3.44 -0.92
CA ARG A 297 -22.26 -2.44 -0.07
C ARG A 297 -21.76 -2.42 1.38
N TYR A 298 -21.23 -3.54 1.87
CA TYR A 298 -20.72 -3.64 3.23
C TYR A 298 -19.22 -3.33 3.37
N ILE A 299 -18.47 -3.18 2.27
CA ILE A 299 -17.01 -2.90 2.30
C ILE A 299 -16.69 -1.65 3.16
N PRO A 300 -17.36 -0.49 2.97
CA PRO A 300 -17.05 0.69 3.77
C PRO A 300 -17.25 0.47 5.27
N GLN A 301 -18.29 -0.28 5.65
CA GLN A 301 -18.59 -0.61 7.05
C GLN A 301 -17.57 -1.58 7.64
N MET A 302 -17.18 -2.62 6.90
CA MET A 302 -16.14 -3.57 7.31
C MET A 302 -14.81 -2.84 7.53
N PHE A 303 -14.40 -1.99 6.59
CA PHE A 303 -13.16 -1.22 6.69
C PHE A 303 -13.23 -0.23 7.86
N ALA A 304 -14.39 0.40 8.11
CA ALA A 304 -14.58 1.26 9.27
C ALA A 304 -14.35 0.54 10.59
N ARG A 305 -14.90 -0.67 10.74
CA ARG A 305 -14.81 -1.46 11.97
C ARG A 305 -13.37 -1.87 12.26
N ILE A 306 -12.62 -2.27 11.24
CA ILE A 306 -11.22 -2.67 11.39
C ILE A 306 -10.33 -1.45 11.65
N GLN A 307 -10.48 -0.38 10.86
CA GLN A 307 -9.58 0.78 10.93
C GLN A 307 -9.68 1.52 12.26
N ARG A 308 -10.87 1.62 12.88
CA ARG A 308 -11.02 2.23 14.22
C ARG A 308 -10.09 1.60 15.27
N ARG A 309 -9.67 0.35 15.06
CA ARG A 309 -8.79 -0.37 15.99
C ARG A 309 -7.32 -0.33 15.60
N SER A 310 -6.99 -0.24 14.30
CA SER A 310 -5.59 -0.20 13.84
C SER A 310 -5.03 1.22 13.70
N GLY A 311 -5.87 2.22 13.42
CA GLY A 311 -5.43 3.60 13.14
C GLY A 311 -4.65 3.76 11.82
N ARG A 312 -4.49 2.67 11.06
CA ARG A 312 -3.71 2.61 9.81
C ARG A 312 -4.39 3.42 8.71
N GLN A 313 -3.63 4.19 7.93
CA GLN A 313 -4.16 4.86 6.75
C GLN A 313 -4.48 3.85 5.64
N VAL A 314 -5.64 3.99 5.00
CA VAL A 314 -6.11 3.10 3.92
C VAL A 314 -6.59 3.92 2.74
N LEU A 315 -5.97 3.72 1.58
CA LEU A 315 -6.35 4.31 0.30
C LEU A 315 -6.90 3.19 -0.58
N VAL A 316 -8.14 3.34 -1.03
CA VAL A 316 -8.86 2.32 -1.79
C VAL A 316 -9.19 2.88 -3.16
N SER A 317 -8.84 2.18 -4.24
CA SER A 317 -9.42 2.44 -5.56
C SER A 317 -10.56 1.46 -5.84
N THR A 318 -11.67 1.98 -6.33
CA THR A 318 -12.88 1.21 -6.65
C THR A 318 -13.59 1.79 -7.88
N HIS A 319 -14.25 0.94 -8.65
CA HIS A 319 -15.16 1.34 -9.73
C HIS A 319 -16.63 1.18 -9.33
N SER A 320 -16.89 0.67 -8.12
CA SER A 320 -18.22 0.54 -7.55
C SER A 320 -18.66 1.88 -6.94
N THR A 321 -19.73 2.45 -7.49
CA THR A 321 -20.41 3.65 -7.00
C THR A 321 -21.45 3.33 -5.95
#